data_AF-A0A7J6TD94-F1
#
_entry.id   AF-A0A7J6TD94-F1
#
_cell.length_a   1.000
_cell.length_b   1.000
_cell.length_c   1.000
_cell.angle_alpha   90.00
_cell.angle_beta   90.00
_cell.angle_gamma   90.00
#
_symmetry.space_group_name_H-M   'P 1'
#
loop_
_entity.id
_entity.type
_entity.pdbx_description
1 polymer ?
#
loop_
_entity_poly.entity_id
_entity_poly.type
_entity_poly.pdbx_seq_one_letter_code
_entity_poly.pdbx_strand_id
1 'polypeptide(L)'
;MTGPVLLKILCLLLVQSIFSVYSAELPCPTSLAVNVTVGGVPAYISATNELLDGQSQGRQCSSVKEGWTGLVMLRCDNGILSAVVNCTGQPCGVYRTTSITLGPVTGTITPPFELVSSSPWDDTSASPQLVYGERLCGSVNENYRGIIKLRCVEGVLLTDIDACEPQWTQVNAECPILYGFALWKSHKSFVLSFTSITTPSTIKLGCFRRSVQPSRPHHAPNHKRSLSVTVRYFYWVTTAAAASVVHG
;
A
#
# COMPACT_ATOMS: atom_id res chain seq x y z
N MET A 1 48.15 -20.55 71.89
CA MET A 1 47.99 -19.07 71.78
C MET A 1 47.20 -18.70 70.52
N THR A 2 45.99 -19.22 70.33
CA THR A 2 45.19 -19.04 69.08
C THR A 2 43.78 -18.48 69.33
N GLY A 3 43.40 -18.21 70.59
CA GLY A 3 42.05 -17.77 70.96
C GLY A 3 41.59 -16.39 70.48
N PRO A 4 42.42 -15.31 70.47
CA PRO A 4 41.91 -13.97 70.19
C PRO A 4 41.73 -13.66 68.69
N VAL A 5 42.31 -14.47 67.81
CA VAL A 5 42.24 -14.26 66.35
C VAL A 5 40.93 -14.81 65.79
N LEU A 6 40.47 -15.96 66.28
CA LEU A 6 39.24 -16.59 65.83
C LEU A 6 38.00 -15.74 66.14
N LEU A 7 38.00 -15.08 67.31
CA LEU A 7 36.89 -14.21 67.75
C LEU A 7 36.74 -12.95 66.87
N LYS A 8 37.86 -12.37 66.41
CA LYS A 8 37.83 -11.21 65.51
C LYS A 8 37.31 -11.57 64.12
N ILE A 9 37.67 -12.75 63.60
CA ILE A 9 37.19 -13.23 62.29
C ILE A 9 35.69 -13.54 62.34
N LEU A 10 35.21 -14.21 63.41
CA LEU A 10 33.78 -14.48 63.57
C LEU A 10 32.95 -13.18 63.68
N CYS A 11 33.49 -12.16 64.36
CA CYS A 11 32.84 -10.85 64.49
C CYS A 11 32.75 -10.12 63.15
N LEU A 12 33.81 -10.12 62.33
CA LEU A 12 33.79 -9.51 60.99
C LEU A 12 32.80 -10.20 60.05
N LEU A 13 32.73 -11.54 60.08
CA LEU A 13 31.77 -12.30 59.27
C LEU A 13 30.31 -12.07 59.69
N LEU A 14 30.04 -11.89 60.99
CA LEU A 14 28.71 -11.52 61.49
C LEU A 14 28.34 -10.08 61.12
N VAL A 15 29.27 -9.13 61.22
CA VAL A 15 29.02 -7.73 60.82
C VAL A 15 28.75 -7.64 59.31
N GLN A 16 29.52 -8.37 58.49
CA GLN A 16 29.37 -8.36 57.04
C GLN A 16 28.06 -9.03 56.56
N SER A 17 27.51 -9.98 57.34
CA SER A 17 26.20 -10.58 57.06
C SER A 17 25.02 -9.71 57.52
N ILE A 18 25.21 -8.80 58.49
CA ILE A 18 24.16 -7.86 58.94
C ILE A 18 24.03 -6.65 57.99
N PHE A 19 25.12 -6.20 57.35
CA PHE A 19 25.08 -5.09 56.39
C PHE A 19 24.35 -5.42 55.07
N SER A 20 24.09 -6.69 54.75
CA SER A 20 23.35 -7.10 53.55
C SER A 20 21.83 -7.05 53.68
N VAL A 21 21.25 -6.76 54.86
CA VAL A 21 19.83 -7.04 55.13
C VAL A 21 18.94 -5.79 55.16
N TYR A 22 19.49 -4.58 54.95
CA TYR A 22 18.71 -3.33 55.10
C TYR A 22 18.91 -2.31 53.98
N SER A 23 19.05 -2.77 52.73
CA SER A 23 18.62 -1.91 51.62
C SER A 23 17.10 -1.95 51.63
N ALA A 24 16.47 -0.92 52.20
CA ALA A 24 15.03 -0.73 52.07
C ALA A 24 14.74 -0.51 50.59
N GLU A 25 14.35 -1.59 49.91
CA GLU A 25 13.94 -1.60 48.51
C GLU A 25 12.79 -0.59 48.33
N LEU A 26 13.09 0.52 47.65
CA LEU A 26 12.12 1.57 47.43
C LEU A 26 11.23 1.16 46.25
N PRO A 27 9.90 0.99 46.43
CA PRO A 27 9.03 0.67 45.32
C PRO A 27 8.84 1.89 44.41
N CYS A 28 8.50 1.63 43.15
CA CYS A 28 8.11 2.66 42.19
C CYS A 28 6.59 2.85 42.22
N PRO A 29 6.08 4.01 42.70
CA PRO A 29 4.65 4.28 42.73
C PRO A 29 4.09 4.50 41.31
N THR A 30 2.79 4.32 41.14
CA THR A 30 2.09 4.52 39.85
C THR A 30 2.10 5.97 39.34
N SER A 31 2.43 6.94 40.21
CA SER A 31 2.61 8.34 39.85
C SER A 31 3.94 8.64 39.17
N LEU A 32 4.93 7.73 39.29
CA LEU A 32 6.23 7.88 38.65
C LEU A 32 6.09 7.55 37.16
N ALA A 33 6.50 8.49 36.30
CA ALA A 33 6.43 8.35 34.86
C ALA A 33 7.79 8.56 34.22
N VAL A 34 8.06 7.84 33.14
CA VAL A 34 9.28 7.94 32.34
C VAL A 34 8.90 8.37 30.92
N ASN A 35 9.71 9.27 30.34
CA ASN A 35 9.54 9.71 28.96
C ASN A 35 10.14 8.67 28.02
N VAL A 36 9.34 8.16 27.09
CA VAL A 36 9.77 7.22 26.05
C VAL A 36 9.40 7.76 24.68
N THR A 37 10.14 7.37 23.64
CA THR A 37 9.86 7.76 22.25
C THR A 37 9.50 6.53 21.44
N VAL A 38 8.28 6.46 20.91
CA VAL A 38 7.81 5.37 20.03
C VAL A 38 7.52 5.95 18.66
N GLY A 39 8.28 5.54 17.63
CA GLY A 39 8.10 6.03 16.27
C GLY A 39 8.23 7.55 16.16
N GLY A 40 9.20 8.14 16.85
CA GLY A 40 9.42 9.59 16.89
C GLY A 40 8.44 10.38 17.76
N VAL A 41 7.41 9.75 18.33
CA VAL A 41 6.43 10.41 19.22
C VAL A 41 6.86 10.23 20.68
N PRO A 42 7.20 11.30 21.41
CA PRO A 42 7.48 11.24 22.84
C PRO A 42 6.19 11.05 23.65
N ALA A 43 6.23 10.22 24.68
CA ALA A 43 5.12 9.97 25.59
C ALA A 43 5.60 9.64 27.00
N TYR A 44 4.84 10.08 28.01
CA TYR A 44 5.08 9.70 29.41
C TYR A 44 4.30 8.44 29.73
N ILE A 45 4.99 7.40 30.19
CA ILE A 45 4.37 6.15 30.61
C ILE A 45 4.69 5.91 32.08
N SER A 46 3.68 5.52 32.84
CA SER A 46 3.80 5.08 34.22
C SER A 46 3.36 3.63 34.38
N ALA A 47 3.70 3.04 35.52
CA ALA A 47 3.25 1.70 35.87
C ALA A 47 1.75 1.70 36.21
N THR A 48 1.02 0.67 35.79
CA THR A 48 -0.41 0.50 36.12
C THR A 48 -0.62 0.17 37.60
N ASN A 49 0.34 -0.56 38.19
CA ASN A 49 0.38 -0.93 39.59
C ASN A 49 1.74 -0.51 40.18
N GLU A 50 1.82 -0.38 41.50
CA GLU A 50 3.11 -0.19 42.17
C GLU A 50 4.05 -1.35 41.84
N LEU A 51 5.30 -1.02 41.45
CA LEU A 51 6.33 -2.02 41.15
C LEU A 51 7.29 -2.08 42.33
N LEU A 52 7.47 -3.26 42.90
CA LEU A 52 8.52 -3.49 43.89
C LEU A 52 9.91 -3.41 43.20
N ASP A 53 10.96 -3.27 44.00
CA ASP A 53 12.33 -3.26 43.47
C ASP A 53 12.61 -4.52 42.64
N GLY A 54 13.31 -4.35 41.52
CA GLY A 54 13.60 -5.39 40.54
C GLY A 54 12.41 -5.87 39.71
N GLN A 55 11.18 -5.43 39.98
CA GLN A 55 10.02 -5.83 39.19
C GLN A 55 9.93 -5.09 37.85
N SER A 56 9.23 -5.72 36.89
CA SER A 56 8.98 -5.15 35.58
C SER A 56 7.53 -5.28 35.15
N GLN A 57 7.09 -4.37 34.28
CA GLN A 57 5.77 -4.36 33.69
C GLN A 57 5.84 -4.00 32.21
N GLY A 58 5.18 -4.79 31.36
CA GLY A 58 5.02 -4.49 29.94
C GLY A 58 3.82 -3.59 29.67
N ARG A 59 4.00 -2.57 28.83
CA ARG A 59 2.94 -1.73 28.25
C ARG A 59 2.95 -1.90 26.73
N GLN A 60 1.79 -2.07 26.10
CA GLN A 60 1.73 -2.25 24.64
C GLN A 60 2.13 -0.96 23.92
N CYS A 61 2.94 -1.06 22.86
CA CYS A 61 3.33 0.09 22.05
C CYS A 61 2.13 0.78 21.38
N SER A 62 1.09 0.02 21.07
CA SER A 62 -0.20 0.53 20.54
C SER A 62 -0.90 1.49 21.50
N SER A 63 -0.61 1.44 22.81
CA SER A 63 -1.13 2.41 23.79
C SER A 63 -0.42 3.76 23.72
N VAL A 64 0.75 3.84 23.06
CA VAL A 64 1.54 5.06 22.87
C VAL A 64 1.29 5.66 21.51
N LYS A 65 1.37 4.83 20.47
CA LYS A 65 1.18 5.23 19.07
C LYS A 65 0.43 4.12 18.34
N GLU A 66 -0.73 4.46 17.76
CA GLU A 66 -1.48 3.53 16.93
C GLU A 66 -0.62 3.06 15.75
N GLY A 67 -0.81 1.80 15.31
CA GLY A 67 -0.02 1.22 14.23
C GLY A 67 1.37 0.74 14.67
N TRP A 68 1.66 0.68 15.97
CA TRP A 68 2.87 0.08 16.53
C TRP A 68 2.54 -1.17 17.36
N THR A 69 3.42 -2.17 17.28
CA THR A 69 3.35 -3.43 18.04
C THR A 69 4.60 -3.60 18.90
N GLY A 70 4.58 -4.58 19.80
CA GLY A 70 5.63 -4.83 20.77
C GLY A 70 5.31 -4.30 22.17
N LEU A 71 6.33 -4.16 23.00
CA LEU A 71 6.20 -3.76 24.40
C LEU A 71 7.22 -2.69 24.79
N VAL A 72 6.76 -1.73 25.59
CA VAL A 72 7.61 -0.90 26.44
C VAL A 72 7.72 -1.60 27.79
N MET A 73 8.91 -2.06 28.14
CA MET A 73 9.19 -2.73 29.41
C MET A 73 9.61 -1.69 30.44
N LEU A 74 8.75 -1.42 31.41
CA LEU A 74 9.08 -0.63 32.60
C LEU A 74 9.80 -1.51 33.61
N ARG A 75 10.82 -0.98 34.28
CA ARG A 75 11.55 -1.67 35.35
C ARG A 75 11.78 -0.70 36.51
N CYS A 76 11.51 -1.16 37.72
CA CYS A 76 11.84 -0.42 38.94
C CYS A 76 13.17 -0.91 39.50
N ASP A 77 14.12 0.00 39.72
CA ASP A 77 15.36 -0.30 40.43
C ASP A 77 15.58 0.79 41.49
N ASN A 78 15.43 0.42 42.77
CA ASN A 78 15.55 1.26 43.97
C ASN A 78 14.78 2.60 43.86
N GLY A 79 13.50 2.53 43.50
CA GLY A 79 12.62 3.69 43.37
C GLY A 79 12.81 4.49 42.09
N ILE A 80 13.72 4.07 41.20
CA ILE A 80 13.94 4.68 39.89
C ILE A 80 13.21 3.84 38.84
N LEU A 81 12.27 4.46 38.13
CA LEU A 81 11.57 3.83 37.01
C LEU A 81 12.36 4.06 35.72
N SER A 82 12.80 2.97 35.09
CA SER A 82 13.43 2.95 33.77
C SER A 82 12.53 2.27 32.75
N ALA A 83 12.77 2.53 31.46
CA ALA A 83 12.01 1.93 30.37
C ALA A 83 12.92 1.44 29.23
N VAL A 84 12.61 0.26 28.70
CA VAL A 84 13.20 -0.28 27.47
C VAL A 84 12.11 -0.38 26.41
N VAL A 85 12.33 0.26 25.27
CA VAL A 85 11.34 0.35 24.18
C VAL A 85 11.65 -0.71 23.12
N ASN A 86 10.83 -1.76 23.04
CA ASN A 86 10.90 -2.80 22.01
C ASN A 86 9.68 -2.70 21.09
N CYS A 87 9.52 -1.55 20.45
CA CYS A 87 8.39 -1.25 19.58
C CYS A 87 8.81 -1.32 18.11
N THR A 88 7.95 -1.90 17.28
CA THR A 88 8.10 -1.91 15.82
C THR A 88 6.80 -1.48 15.16
N GLY A 89 6.88 -0.90 13.96
CA GLY A 89 5.67 -0.59 13.20
C GLY A 89 4.91 -1.87 12.85
N GLN A 90 3.60 -1.84 13.02
CA GLN A 90 2.73 -2.98 12.75
C GLN A 90 2.75 -3.29 11.24
N PRO A 91 2.96 -4.54 10.83
CA PRO A 91 2.89 -4.91 9.43
C PRO A 91 1.45 -4.76 8.90
N CYS A 92 1.33 -4.49 7.60
CA CYS A 92 0.04 -4.41 6.93
C CYS A 92 -0.31 -5.79 6.38
N GLY A 93 -1.15 -6.53 7.11
CA GLY A 93 -1.63 -7.83 6.69
C GLY A 93 -2.53 -7.77 5.45
N VAL A 94 -2.76 -8.92 4.82
CA VAL A 94 -3.56 -9.09 3.59
C VAL A 94 -5.03 -8.65 3.70
N TYR A 95 -5.53 -8.44 4.92
CA TYR A 95 -6.88 -7.98 5.20
C TYR A 95 -7.01 -6.46 5.33
N ARG A 96 -5.89 -5.73 5.40
CA ARG A 96 -5.92 -4.27 5.41
C ARG A 96 -6.34 -3.80 4.03
N THR A 97 -7.45 -3.08 3.96
CA THR A 97 -7.95 -2.46 2.74
C THR A 97 -7.61 -0.97 2.74
N THR A 98 -7.46 -0.42 1.54
CA THR A 98 -7.41 1.02 1.32
C THR A 98 -8.19 1.33 0.05
N SER A 99 -8.87 2.48 0.03
CA SER A 99 -9.66 2.93 -1.11
C SER A 99 -8.81 3.83 -1.99
N ILE A 100 -8.74 3.53 -3.28
CA ILE A 100 -8.11 4.39 -4.27
C ILE A 100 -9.13 4.80 -5.34
N THR A 101 -8.93 5.95 -5.96
CA THR A 101 -9.78 6.46 -7.02
C THR A 101 -8.97 6.62 -8.30
N LEU A 102 -9.37 5.93 -9.37
CA LEU A 102 -8.76 6.01 -10.71
C LEU A 102 -9.81 6.57 -11.69
N GLY A 103 -9.69 7.85 -12.01
CA GLY A 103 -10.70 8.56 -12.81
C GLY A 103 -12.04 8.64 -12.06
N PRO A 104 -13.17 8.21 -12.65
CA PRO A 104 -14.48 8.25 -11.99
C PRO A 104 -14.77 7.04 -11.09
N VAL A 105 -13.86 6.06 -11.01
CA VAL A 105 -14.08 4.79 -10.29
C VAL A 105 -13.26 4.76 -9.01
N THR A 106 -13.92 4.49 -7.88
CA THR A 106 -13.28 4.20 -6.60
C THR A 106 -13.34 2.71 -6.34
N GLY A 107 -12.20 2.10 -5.98
CA GLY A 107 -12.10 0.69 -5.64
C GLY A 107 -11.29 0.46 -4.38
N THR A 108 -11.50 -0.70 -3.75
CA THR A 108 -10.73 -1.13 -2.58
C THR A 108 -9.63 -2.09 -3.00
N ILE A 109 -8.41 -1.87 -2.53
CA ILE A 109 -7.28 -2.76 -2.77
C ILE A 109 -6.72 -3.31 -1.45
N THR A 110 -6.21 -4.53 -1.50
CA THR A 110 -5.55 -5.22 -0.39
C THR A 110 -4.15 -5.66 -0.78
N PRO A 111 -3.21 -5.75 0.18
CA PRO A 111 -1.89 -6.33 -0.05
C PRO A 111 -1.96 -7.78 -0.57
N PRO A 112 -1.10 -8.17 -1.52
CA PRO A 112 -0.97 -9.56 -1.96
C PRO A 112 -0.39 -10.50 -0.90
N PHE A 113 0.41 -9.95 0.00
CA PHE A 113 1.06 -10.64 1.12
C PHE A 113 1.24 -9.62 2.25
N GLU A 114 1.69 -10.08 3.42
CA GLU A 114 1.96 -9.19 4.56
C GLU A 114 3.13 -8.25 4.26
N LEU A 115 2.87 -6.94 4.33
CA LEU A 115 3.89 -5.92 4.09
C LEU A 115 4.53 -5.53 5.41
N VAL A 116 5.85 -5.72 5.52
CA VAL A 116 6.64 -5.25 6.66
C VAL A 116 6.52 -3.74 6.76
N SER A 117 6.29 -3.21 7.97
CA SER A 117 6.25 -1.77 8.19
C SER A 117 7.63 -1.16 7.96
N SER A 118 7.75 -0.24 7.01
CA SER A 118 8.95 0.58 6.82
C SER A 118 8.87 1.87 7.63
N SER A 119 10.02 2.52 7.87
CA SER A 119 10.05 3.87 8.43
C SER A 119 9.50 4.89 7.43
N PRO A 120 9.09 6.09 7.88
CA PRO A 120 8.62 7.15 7.00
C PRO A 120 9.68 7.50 5.96
N TRP A 121 9.26 7.63 4.70
CA TRP A 121 10.00 8.03 3.49
C TRP A 121 11.36 8.68 3.78
N ASP A 122 12.39 7.87 3.96
CA ASP A 122 13.74 8.34 3.69
C ASP A 122 14.10 7.90 2.27
N ASP A 123 13.60 8.67 1.30
CA ASP A 123 13.88 8.51 -0.13
C ASP A 123 15.39 8.55 -0.44
N THR A 124 16.23 8.97 0.52
CA THR A 124 17.67 9.03 0.35
C THR A 124 18.40 7.76 0.78
N SER A 125 17.73 6.85 1.48
CA SER A 125 18.33 5.58 1.86
C SER A 125 18.12 4.55 0.74
N ALA A 126 19.21 4.20 0.05
CA ALA A 126 19.33 3.03 -0.81
C ALA A 126 19.21 1.73 0.02
N SER A 127 18.13 1.61 0.81
CA SER A 127 17.82 0.46 1.63
C SER A 127 17.39 -0.67 0.68
N PRO A 128 18.19 -1.75 0.52
CA PRO A 128 18.04 -2.67 -0.61
C PRO A 128 16.80 -3.58 -0.57
N GLN A 129 15.88 -3.39 0.38
CA GLN A 129 14.77 -4.32 0.61
C GLN A 129 13.46 -3.62 0.99
N LEU A 130 13.10 -2.54 0.31
CA LEU A 130 11.70 -2.09 0.34
C LEU A 130 10.85 -3.15 -0.38
N VAL A 131 10.15 -3.99 0.38
CA VAL A 131 9.23 -4.99 -0.15
C VAL A 131 7.91 -4.30 -0.46
N TYR A 132 7.65 -4.10 -1.75
CA TYR A 132 6.38 -3.54 -2.23
C TYR A 132 5.38 -4.64 -2.55
N GLY A 133 4.12 -4.42 -2.20
CA GLY A 133 3.03 -5.17 -2.81
C GLY A 133 2.66 -4.52 -4.15
N GLU A 134 2.40 -5.32 -5.18
CA GLU A 134 2.00 -4.79 -6.49
C GLU A 134 0.59 -5.26 -6.85
N ARG A 135 -0.20 -4.35 -7.43
CA ARG A 135 -1.52 -4.62 -8.03
C ARG A 135 -1.61 -3.98 -9.40
N LEU A 136 -2.42 -4.54 -10.29
CA LEU A 136 -2.66 -3.93 -11.60
C LEU A 136 -3.68 -2.79 -11.48
N CYS A 137 -3.46 -1.65 -12.11
CA CYS A 137 -4.45 -0.55 -12.13
C CYS A 137 -5.82 -1.01 -12.66
N GLY A 138 -5.79 -1.93 -13.63
CA GLY A 138 -6.97 -2.58 -14.22
C GLY A 138 -7.83 -3.37 -13.22
N SER A 139 -7.31 -3.73 -12.04
CA SER A 139 -8.13 -4.38 -11.00
C SER A 139 -9.07 -3.41 -10.28
N VAL A 140 -8.83 -2.10 -10.40
CA VAL A 140 -9.70 -1.05 -9.85
C VAL A 140 -10.53 -0.40 -10.94
N ASN A 141 -9.89 -0.01 -12.05
CA ASN A 141 -10.59 0.53 -13.21
C ASN A 141 -10.01 -0.08 -14.48
N GLU A 142 -10.82 -0.85 -15.20
CA GLU A 142 -10.41 -1.56 -16.41
C GLU A 142 -9.86 -0.61 -17.50
N ASN A 143 -10.19 0.69 -17.47
CA ASN A 143 -9.69 1.70 -18.40
C ASN A 143 -8.27 2.21 -18.09
N TYR A 144 -7.64 1.73 -17.02
CA TYR A 144 -6.27 2.10 -16.65
C TYR A 144 -5.31 0.91 -16.79
N ARG A 145 -4.09 1.21 -17.23
CA ARG A 145 -2.95 0.27 -17.27
C ARG A 145 -1.89 0.72 -16.27
N GLY A 146 -0.94 -0.17 -15.97
CA GLY A 146 0.16 0.10 -15.04
C GLY A 146 0.05 -0.69 -13.74
N ILE A 147 0.84 -0.29 -12.76
CA ILE A 147 0.98 -0.97 -11.47
C ILE A 147 0.69 0.03 -10.34
N ILE A 148 -0.13 -0.40 -9.38
CA ILE A 148 -0.31 0.26 -8.09
C ILE A 148 0.71 -0.34 -7.13
N LYS A 149 1.56 0.50 -6.53
CA LYS A 149 2.51 0.07 -5.50
C LYS A 149 1.86 0.24 -4.12
N LEU A 150 1.97 -0.79 -3.30
CA LEU A 150 1.50 -0.84 -1.93
C LEU A 150 2.71 -0.88 -1.00
N ARG A 151 2.67 -0.08 0.06
CA ARG A 151 3.65 -0.16 1.15
C ARG A 151 2.97 0.03 2.49
N CYS A 152 3.59 -0.51 3.54
CA CYS A 152 3.15 -0.29 4.90
C CYS A 152 4.09 0.67 5.61
N VAL A 153 3.58 1.78 6.11
CA VAL A 153 4.36 2.75 6.90
C VAL A 153 3.69 2.89 8.24
N GLU A 154 4.37 2.43 9.29
CA GLU A 154 3.91 2.51 10.68
C GLU A 154 2.48 1.97 10.88
N GLY A 155 2.16 0.82 10.29
CA GLY A 155 0.82 0.22 10.35
C GLY A 155 -0.22 0.81 9.40
N VAL A 156 0.13 1.83 8.63
CA VAL A 156 -0.74 2.48 7.64
C VAL A 156 -0.41 1.97 6.24
N LEU A 157 -1.41 1.42 5.56
CA LEU A 157 -1.28 0.98 4.16
C LEU A 157 -1.35 2.19 3.23
N LEU A 158 -0.22 2.53 2.62
CA LEU A 158 -0.10 3.60 1.65
C LEU A 158 -0.08 3.04 0.23
N THR A 159 -0.62 3.83 -0.71
CA THR A 159 -0.74 3.47 -2.11
C THR A 159 -0.09 4.53 -2.99
N ASP A 160 0.69 4.09 -3.96
CA ASP A 160 1.22 4.90 -5.04
C ASP A 160 0.55 4.46 -6.35
N ILE A 161 -0.14 5.41 -6.98
CA ILE A 161 -0.91 5.24 -8.22
C ILE A 161 -0.29 6.02 -9.38
N ASP A 162 0.91 6.58 -9.22
CA ASP A 162 1.52 7.47 -10.22
C ASP A 162 1.85 6.72 -11.52
N ALA A 163 2.07 5.42 -11.44
CA ALA A 163 2.27 4.54 -12.60
C ALA A 163 0.97 4.10 -13.28
N CYS A 164 -0.21 4.55 -12.82
CA CYS A 164 -1.49 4.26 -13.45
C CYS A 164 -1.83 5.27 -14.55
N GLU A 165 -1.92 4.80 -15.80
CA GLU A 165 -2.25 5.62 -16.96
C GLU A 165 -3.55 5.15 -17.62
N PRO A 166 -4.37 6.05 -18.21
CA PRO A 166 -5.47 5.63 -19.07
C PRO A 166 -4.96 4.78 -20.23
N GLN A 167 -5.45 3.55 -20.35
CA GLN A 167 -5.04 2.63 -21.43
C GLN A 167 -5.58 3.08 -22.80
N TRP A 168 -6.74 3.73 -22.78
CA TRP A 168 -7.32 4.43 -23.91
C TRP A 168 -7.22 5.90 -23.56
N THR A 169 -6.21 6.58 -24.06
CA THR A 169 -6.43 8.01 -24.29
C THR A 169 -7.64 8.06 -25.21
N GLN A 170 -8.73 8.69 -24.75
CA GLN A 170 -9.64 9.31 -25.70
C GLN A 170 -8.75 10.27 -26.47
N VAL A 171 -8.17 9.77 -27.55
CA VAL A 171 -7.76 10.62 -28.62
C VAL A 171 -9.10 11.18 -29.04
N ASN A 172 -9.46 12.32 -28.47
CA ASN A 172 -10.14 13.37 -29.20
C ASN A 172 -9.17 13.80 -30.31
N ALA A 173 -8.73 12.84 -31.12
CA ALA A 173 -8.67 13.02 -32.52
C ALA A 173 -10.14 13.32 -32.82
N GLU A 174 -10.46 14.60 -32.78
CA GLU A 174 -10.84 15.25 -34.01
C GLU A 174 -10.08 14.50 -35.11
N CYS A 175 -10.68 13.41 -35.62
CA CYS A 175 -10.29 12.92 -36.92
C CYS A 175 -10.43 14.18 -37.74
N PRO A 176 -9.33 14.80 -38.22
CA PRO A 176 -9.50 15.86 -39.17
C PRO A 176 -10.36 15.20 -40.23
N ILE A 177 -11.58 15.70 -40.40
CA ILE A 177 -12.45 15.30 -41.49
C ILE A 177 -11.72 15.89 -42.69
N LEU A 178 -10.64 15.22 -43.10
CA LEU A 178 -10.08 15.38 -44.41
C LEU A 178 -11.20 14.82 -45.28
N TYR A 179 -12.06 15.74 -45.71
CA TYR A 179 -12.82 15.64 -46.95
C TYR A 179 -11.81 15.49 -48.10
N GLY A 180 -11.06 14.40 -48.07
CA GLY A 180 -10.10 13.99 -49.06
C GLY A 180 -10.58 12.65 -49.56
N PHE A 181 -11.21 12.67 -50.74
CA PHE A 181 -11.60 11.49 -51.48
C PHE A 181 -10.38 10.56 -51.65
N ALA A 182 -10.25 9.57 -50.78
CA ALA A 182 -9.30 8.50 -50.99
C ALA A 182 -9.89 7.56 -52.05
N LEU A 183 -9.52 7.78 -53.31
CA LEU A 183 -9.72 6.81 -54.38
C LEU A 183 -8.88 5.56 -54.07
N TRP A 184 -9.47 4.61 -53.36
CA TRP A 184 -8.86 3.32 -53.10
C TRP A 184 -8.93 2.47 -54.38
N LYS A 185 -7.82 2.40 -55.11
CA LYS A 185 -7.67 1.55 -56.30
C LYS A 185 -7.50 0.08 -55.86
N SER A 186 -8.62 -0.58 -55.53
CA SER A 186 -8.67 -2.04 -55.43
C SER A 186 -8.64 -2.64 -56.84
N HIS A 187 -7.71 -3.55 -57.10
CA HIS A 187 -7.58 -4.27 -58.37
C HIS A 187 -8.64 -5.36 -58.61
N LYS A 188 -9.73 -5.40 -57.83
CA LYS A 188 -10.91 -6.20 -58.16
C LYS A 188 -12.17 -5.38 -57.91
N SER A 189 -12.93 -5.21 -58.99
CA SER A 189 -14.11 -4.38 -59.14
C SER A 189 -15.14 -4.65 -58.04
N PHE A 190 -15.31 -3.68 -57.15
CA PHE A 190 -16.50 -3.56 -56.32
C PHE A 190 -17.09 -2.18 -56.63
N VAL A 191 -18.16 -2.17 -57.43
CA VAL A 191 -18.87 -0.95 -57.80
C VAL A 191 -19.79 -0.60 -56.63
N LEU A 192 -19.35 0.34 -55.79
CA LEU A 192 -20.25 1.00 -54.84
C LEU A 192 -20.87 2.20 -55.54
N SER A 193 -22.11 2.03 -56.01
CA SER A 193 -22.94 3.15 -56.46
C SER A 193 -23.52 3.84 -55.22
N PHE A 194 -23.04 5.04 -54.91
CA PHE A 194 -23.71 5.92 -53.94
C PHE A 194 -24.62 6.88 -54.71
N THR A 195 -25.92 6.74 -54.55
CA THR A 195 -26.89 7.75 -54.95
C THR A 195 -26.73 8.96 -54.02
N SER A 196 -26.55 10.13 -54.62
CA SER A 196 -26.52 11.43 -53.94
C SER A 196 -27.76 11.62 -53.06
N ILE A 197 -27.58 11.55 -51.73
CA ILE A 197 -28.60 11.92 -50.76
C ILE A 197 -28.52 13.45 -50.61
N THR A 198 -29.50 14.17 -51.14
CA THR A 198 -29.57 15.65 -51.19
C THR A 198 -30.19 16.27 -49.95
N THR A 199 -30.41 15.52 -48.87
CA THR A 199 -30.97 16.06 -47.63
C THR A 199 -29.89 16.23 -46.55
N PRO A 200 -29.89 17.36 -45.81
CA PRO A 200 -28.96 17.62 -44.72
C PRO A 200 -29.34 16.81 -43.48
N SER A 201 -29.27 15.48 -43.57
CA SER A 201 -29.31 14.61 -42.40
C SER A 201 -27.89 14.45 -41.87
N THR A 202 -27.67 14.83 -40.62
CA THR A 202 -26.41 14.72 -39.90
C THR A 202 -25.96 13.26 -39.86
N ILE A 203 -25.04 12.85 -40.75
CA ILE A 203 -24.45 11.52 -40.73
C ILE A 203 -23.41 11.50 -39.61
N LYS A 204 -23.75 10.89 -38.47
CA LYS A 204 -22.76 10.57 -37.43
C LYS A 204 -21.98 9.34 -37.86
N LEU A 205 -20.82 9.55 -38.47
CA LEU A 205 -19.84 8.48 -38.68
C LEU A 205 -19.21 8.15 -37.32
N GLY A 206 -19.64 7.03 -36.72
CA GLY A 206 -18.97 6.48 -35.54
C GLY A 206 -17.69 5.77 -35.95
N CYS A 207 -16.53 6.27 -35.52
CA CYS A 207 -15.28 5.53 -35.67
C CYS A 207 -15.27 4.35 -34.70
N PHE A 208 -15.50 3.13 -35.20
CA PHE A 208 -15.37 1.93 -34.38
C PHE A 208 -13.93 1.42 -34.43
N ARG A 209 -13.18 1.60 -33.34
CA ARG A 209 -11.83 1.02 -33.21
C ARG A 209 -11.96 -0.38 -32.64
N ARG A 210 -11.55 -1.39 -33.41
CA ARG A 210 -11.60 -2.79 -32.96
C ARG A 210 -10.59 -3.00 -31.83
N SER A 211 -11.06 -3.44 -30.67
CA SER A 211 -10.21 -3.90 -29.57
C SER A 211 -9.42 -5.12 -30.04
N VAL A 212 -8.09 -4.99 -30.10
CA VAL A 212 -7.19 -6.12 -30.32
C VAL A 212 -6.87 -6.68 -28.94
N GLN A 213 -7.62 -7.69 -28.49
CA GLN A 213 -7.21 -8.47 -27.33
C GLN A 213 -5.95 -9.26 -27.69
N PRO A 214 -4.82 -9.09 -26.98
CA PRO A 214 -3.68 -9.97 -27.16
C PRO A 214 -4.08 -11.38 -26.72
N SER A 215 -4.10 -12.32 -27.67
CA SER A 215 -4.31 -13.74 -27.39
C SER A 215 -3.20 -14.25 -26.46
N ARG A 216 -3.59 -14.86 -25.32
CA ARG A 216 -2.67 -15.44 -24.32
C ARG A 216 -1.59 -16.30 -24.98
N PRO A 217 -0.31 -16.13 -24.63
CA PRO A 217 0.75 -16.98 -25.13
C PRO A 217 0.64 -18.38 -24.48
N HIS A 218 0.33 -19.40 -25.28
CA HIS A 218 0.61 -20.78 -24.89
C HIS A 218 2.13 -21.00 -24.98
N HIS A 219 2.74 -21.40 -23.87
CA HIS A 219 4.16 -21.76 -23.79
C HIS A 219 4.51 -22.85 -24.82
N ALA A 220 5.29 -22.48 -25.84
CA ALA A 220 6.04 -23.38 -26.68
C ALA A 220 7.43 -22.77 -26.94
N PRO A 221 8.54 -23.54 -26.83
CA PRO A 221 9.87 -23.00 -26.94
C PRO A 221 10.27 -22.77 -28.41
N ASN A 222 10.85 -21.59 -28.66
CA ASN A 222 11.74 -21.23 -29.76
C ASN A 222 11.30 -21.59 -31.19
N HIS A 223 10.38 -20.80 -31.74
CA HIS A 223 10.37 -20.51 -33.18
C HIS A 223 9.94 -19.06 -33.42
N LYS A 224 10.77 -18.29 -34.15
CA LYS A 224 10.39 -16.98 -34.70
C LYS A 224 9.14 -17.15 -35.56
N ARG A 225 7.96 -16.76 -35.04
CA ARG A 225 6.72 -16.69 -35.83
C ARG A 225 6.41 -15.24 -36.19
N SER A 226 6.25 -15.00 -37.48
CA SER A 226 5.64 -13.78 -38.03
C SER A 226 4.14 -13.81 -37.73
N LEU A 227 3.66 -12.80 -37.01
CA LEU A 227 2.23 -12.59 -36.76
C LEU A 227 1.62 -11.88 -37.97
N SER A 228 0.82 -12.59 -38.77
CA SER A 228 -0.06 -11.96 -39.76
C SER A 228 -1.37 -11.57 -39.07
N VAL A 229 -1.64 -10.26 -38.98
CA VAL A 229 -2.89 -9.74 -38.46
C VAL A 229 -3.82 -9.43 -39.63
N THR A 230 -4.86 -10.24 -39.80
CA THR A 230 -5.90 -10.00 -40.82
C THR A 230 -6.96 -9.04 -40.26
N VAL A 231 -6.97 -7.80 -40.73
CA VAL A 231 -7.97 -6.80 -40.35
C VAL A 231 -9.18 -6.92 -41.28
N ARG A 232 -10.38 -7.16 -40.72
CA ARG A 232 -11.65 -7.08 -41.45
C ARG A 232 -12.44 -5.88 -40.95
N TYR A 233 -12.85 -5.02 -41.88
CA TYR A 233 -13.71 -3.87 -41.62
C TYR A 233 -15.15 -4.26 -41.91
N PHE A 234 -16.06 -3.96 -40.98
CA PHE A 234 -17.50 -4.08 -41.18
C PHE A 234 -18.09 -2.68 -41.06
N TYR A 235 -18.84 -2.26 -42.07
CA TYR A 235 -19.60 -1.01 -42.06
C TYR A 235 -21.07 -1.39 -41.98
N TRP A 236 -21.79 -0.81 -41.02
CA TRP A 236 -23.24 -0.92 -40.90
C TRP A 236 -23.81 0.49 -41.04
N VAL A 237 -24.71 0.68 -42.01
CA VAL A 237 -25.43 1.95 -42.18
C VAL A 237 -26.76 1.78 -41.45
N THR A 238 -26.93 2.47 -40.32
CA THR A 238 -28.23 2.59 -39.67
C THR A 238 -28.95 3.80 -40.25
N THR A 239 -29.93 3.56 -41.13
CA THR A 239 -30.88 4.59 -41.54
C THR A 239 -31.86 4.81 -40.40
N ALA A 240 -31.70 5.90 -39.65
CA ALA A 240 -32.75 6.35 -38.74
C ALA A 240 -33.92 6.89 -39.59
N ALA A 241 -34.99 6.10 -39.71
CA ALA A 241 -36.24 6.59 -40.26
C ALA A 241 -36.83 7.60 -39.26
N ALA A 242 -36.85 8.88 -39.65
CA ALA A 242 -37.56 9.90 -38.90
C ALA A 242 -39.08 9.64 -39.03
N ALA A 243 -39.71 9.14 -37.97
CA ALA A 243 -41.16 9.09 -37.87
C ALA A 243 -41.67 10.48 -37.50
N SER A 244 -42.23 11.21 -38.47
CA SER A 244 -42.98 12.44 -38.22
C SER A 244 -44.39 12.08 -37.74
N VAL A 245 -44.68 12.36 -36.48
CA VAL A 245 -46.05 12.33 -35.92
C VAL A 245 -46.77 13.59 -36.40
N VAL A 246 -47.77 13.42 -37.25
CA VAL A 246 -48.72 14.48 -37.60
C VAL A 246 -49.82 14.47 -36.54
N HIS A 247 -49.87 15.51 -35.70
CA HIS A 247 -51.04 15.77 -34.86
C HIS A 247 -52.12 16.42 -35.73
N GLY A 248 -53.21 15.68 -35.92
CA GLY A 248 -54.53 16.23 -36.27
C GLY A 248 -55.35 16.45 -35.01
#